data_AF-A0A349CUH4-F1
#
_entry.id   AF-A0A349CUH4-F1
#
_cell.length_a   1.000
_cell.length_b   1.000
_cell.length_c   1.000
_cell.angle_alpha   90.00
_cell.angle_beta   90.00
_cell.angle_gamma   90.00
#
_symmetry.space_group_name_H-M   'P 1'
#
loop_
_entity.id
_entity.type
_entity.pdbx_description
1 polymer ?
#
loop_
_entity_poly.entity_id
_entity_poly.type
_entity_poly.pdbx_seq_one_letter_code
_entity_poly.pdbx_strand_id
1 'polypeptide(L)'
;MHPPLRRAPLRSPADVAIRPRCDIHRQANAPDAASAARRIARTFRGVTPGPRTRRARRRLLRVSTPFDQQRYQVRHEWGSAGFARLAPADVVVVVSVLGEHDAAPIADAALAAGSIVLLGGLRNATAVASAIADEQARRGARTSVSIISVGEETPHGVRFAVEDQFGAGAVIDALGNRGIDHTSPEAAAAAESYRGLGRAVRHLLTAGGTGQRLVAEGRRADVLRAAELDASDDPGRYRPSISAASSPQAVSQG
;
A
#
# COMPACT_ATOMS: atom_id res chain seq x y z
N MET A 1 51.51 41.68 33.25
CA MET A 1 50.86 40.98 34.39
C MET A 1 49.41 40.68 34.02
N HIS A 2 49.06 39.42 33.78
CA HIS A 2 47.70 38.94 33.51
C HIS A 2 47.23 38.10 34.71
N PRO A 3 45.95 38.17 35.12
CA PRO A 3 45.45 37.34 36.21
C PRO A 3 45.19 35.90 35.73
N PRO A 4 45.21 34.90 36.62
CA PRO A 4 45.01 33.50 36.21
C PRO A 4 43.53 33.19 35.98
N LEU A 5 43.24 32.45 34.91
CA LEU A 5 41.94 31.88 34.63
C LEU A 5 41.60 30.79 35.67
N ARG A 6 40.56 31.01 36.48
CA ARG A 6 39.99 29.98 37.36
C ARG A 6 39.35 28.87 36.50
N ARG A 7 39.82 27.63 36.66
CA ARG A 7 39.14 26.44 36.13
C ARG A 7 37.84 26.19 36.90
N ALA A 8 36.72 26.11 36.20
CA ALA A 8 35.45 25.66 36.75
C ALA A 8 35.50 24.13 37.01
N PRO A 9 34.83 23.62 38.05
CA PRO A 9 34.83 22.18 38.35
C PRO A 9 34.02 21.41 37.31
N LEU A 10 34.58 20.28 36.85
CA LEU A 10 33.87 19.27 36.06
C LEU A 10 32.74 18.66 36.90
N ARG A 11 31.50 18.72 36.40
CA ARG A 11 30.36 18.04 37.02
C ARG A 11 30.46 16.52 36.79
N SER A 12 30.16 15.76 37.83
CA SER A 12 30.04 14.28 37.85
C SER A 12 28.93 13.79 36.91
N PRO A 13 29.06 12.63 36.23
CA PRO A 13 28.09 12.12 35.25
C PRO A 13 26.91 11.35 35.87
N ALA A 14 26.44 11.72 37.05
CA ALA A 14 25.27 11.11 37.69
C ALA A 14 24.28 12.20 38.12
N ASP A 15 23.50 12.73 37.17
CA ASP A 15 22.20 13.40 37.40
C ASP A 15 21.60 13.89 36.06
N VAL A 16 21.26 12.95 35.18
CA VAL A 16 20.29 13.21 34.09
C VAL A 16 19.04 12.38 34.40
N ALA A 17 18.24 12.91 35.32
CA ALA A 17 16.91 12.40 35.56
C ALA A 17 16.02 12.76 34.34
N ILE A 18 15.91 11.81 33.41
CA ILE A 18 14.87 11.83 32.37
C ILE A 18 13.53 11.75 33.09
N ARG A 19 12.77 12.85 33.10
CA ARG A 19 11.37 12.84 33.51
C ARG A 19 10.51 12.35 32.33
N PRO A 20 9.81 11.21 32.40
CA PRO A 20 8.73 10.96 31.48
C PRO A 20 7.49 11.69 31.99
N ARG A 21 7.12 12.79 31.33
CA ARG A 21 5.75 13.30 31.38
C ARG A 21 5.06 12.90 30.07
N CYS A 22 4.31 11.82 30.13
CA CYS A 22 3.13 11.64 29.30
C CYS A 22 2.05 11.02 30.18
N ASP A 23 1.19 11.89 30.69
CA ASP A 23 -0.09 11.52 31.27
C ASP A 23 -0.94 10.84 30.19
N ILE A 24 -0.92 9.51 30.17
CA ILE A 24 -1.93 8.71 29.48
C ILE A 24 -3.24 8.89 30.27
N HIS A 25 -4.03 9.87 29.83
CA HIS A 25 -5.42 9.95 30.22
C HIS A 25 -6.16 8.71 29.69
N ARG A 26 -6.38 7.77 30.60
CA ARG A 26 -7.61 7.00 30.81
C ARG A 26 -8.74 7.42 29.86
N GLN A 27 -8.93 6.69 28.75
CA GLN A 27 -10.16 6.77 27.97
C GLN A 27 -11.13 5.69 28.44
N ALA A 28 -12.30 6.20 28.81
CA ALA A 28 -13.46 5.50 29.35
C ALA A 28 -14.04 4.48 28.36
N ASN A 29 -14.75 3.51 28.93
CA ASN A 29 -15.58 2.50 28.26
C ASN A 29 -16.30 3.03 27.01
N ALA A 30 -15.82 2.66 25.83
CA ALA A 30 -16.62 2.74 24.60
C ALA A 30 -17.69 1.64 24.63
N PRO A 31 -18.95 1.91 24.22
CA PRO A 31 -19.95 0.87 24.10
C PRO A 31 -19.49 -0.18 23.07
N ASP A 32 -19.59 -1.46 23.42
CA ASP A 32 -19.24 -2.61 22.57
C ASP A 32 -19.83 -2.43 21.16
N ALA A 33 -18.95 -2.13 20.19
CA ALA A 33 -19.31 -1.92 18.79
C ALA A 33 -20.03 -3.14 18.19
N ALA A 34 -19.79 -4.34 18.73
CA ALA A 34 -20.49 -5.54 18.33
C ALA A 34 -21.97 -5.52 18.76
N SER A 35 -22.31 -4.85 19.87
CA SER A 35 -23.69 -4.71 20.34
C SER A 35 -24.51 -3.69 19.53
N ALA A 36 -23.88 -2.65 18.99
CA ALA A 36 -24.52 -1.72 18.06
C ALA A 36 -24.79 -2.38 16.68
N ALA A 37 -23.81 -3.12 16.15
CA ALA A 37 -23.94 -3.86 14.90
C ALA A 37 -25.06 -4.93 14.96
N ARG A 38 -25.19 -5.64 16.09
CA ARG A 38 -26.26 -6.62 16.34
C ARG A 38 -27.67 -6.01 16.38
N ARG A 39 -27.79 -4.71 16.70
CA ARG A 39 -29.09 -4.01 16.78
C ARG A 39 -29.58 -3.59 15.39
N ILE A 40 -28.68 -3.10 14.53
CA ILE A 40 -28.96 -2.74 13.14
C ILE A 40 -29.27 -3.97 12.28
N ALA A 41 -28.55 -5.08 12.49
CA ALA A 41 -28.79 -6.33 11.76
C ALA A 41 -30.19 -6.93 12.00
N ARG A 42 -30.80 -6.67 13.17
CA ARG A 42 -32.16 -7.15 13.49
C ARG A 42 -33.25 -6.40 12.73
N THR A 43 -33.03 -5.13 12.41
CA THR A 43 -34.02 -4.27 11.73
C THR A 43 -34.33 -4.70 10.29
N PHE A 44 -33.47 -5.52 9.66
CA PHE A 44 -33.60 -5.88 8.25
C PHE A 44 -33.81 -7.38 7.97
N ARG A 45 -34.28 -8.14 8.96
CA ARG A 45 -34.60 -9.56 8.77
C ARG A 45 -35.85 -9.65 7.88
N GLY A 46 -35.73 -10.27 6.69
CA GLY A 46 -36.86 -10.55 5.80
C GLY A 46 -36.98 -9.72 4.51
N VAL A 47 -36.02 -8.83 4.20
CA VAL A 47 -36.05 -8.02 2.96
C VAL A 47 -34.92 -8.44 2.02
N THR A 48 -35.24 -8.92 0.82
CA THR A 48 -34.28 -9.24 -0.26
C THR A 48 -33.78 -7.94 -0.90
N PRO A 49 -32.51 -7.53 -0.71
CA PRO A 49 -32.05 -6.23 -1.19
C PRO A 49 -31.65 -6.31 -2.67
N GLY A 50 -32.08 -5.31 -3.44
CA GLY A 50 -31.64 -5.09 -4.83
C GLY A 50 -30.15 -4.77 -4.98
N PRO A 51 -29.63 -4.68 -6.22
CA PRO A 51 -28.19 -4.56 -6.51
C PRO A 51 -27.54 -3.28 -5.96
N ARG A 52 -28.26 -2.13 -5.97
CA ARG A 52 -27.79 -0.87 -5.38
C ARG A 52 -27.66 -0.93 -3.84
N THR A 53 -28.61 -1.62 -3.20
CA THR A 53 -28.59 -1.85 -1.75
C THR A 53 -27.54 -2.87 -1.31
N ARG A 54 -27.08 -3.78 -2.18
CA ARG A 54 -25.93 -4.66 -1.89
C ARG A 54 -24.62 -3.88 -1.81
N ARG A 55 -24.40 -2.92 -2.73
CA ARG A 55 -23.23 -2.02 -2.74
C ARG A 55 -23.22 -1.09 -1.51
N ALA A 56 -24.38 -0.55 -1.12
CA ALA A 56 -24.52 0.24 0.10
C ALA A 56 -24.33 -0.61 1.38
N ARG A 57 -24.88 -1.84 1.42
CA ARG A 57 -24.72 -2.77 2.56
C ARG A 57 -23.27 -3.19 2.79
N ARG A 58 -22.50 -3.41 1.72
CA ARG A 58 -21.07 -3.73 1.81
C ARG A 58 -20.24 -2.53 2.32
N ARG A 59 -20.73 -1.30 2.10
CA ARG A 59 -20.16 -0.04 2.62
C ARG A 59 -20.54 0.25 4.09
N LEU A 60 -21.60 -0.38 4.62
CA LEU A 60 -22.22 -0.04 5.91
C LEU A 60 -21.85 -0.96 7.09
N LEU A 61 -21.03 -2.00 6.91
CA LEU A 61 -20.74 -2.98 7.97
C LEU A 61 -19.27 -3.07 8.40
N ARG A 62 -18.39 -2.18 7.91
CA ARG A 62 -17.05 -2.05 8.48
C ARG A 62 -17.05 -0.90 9.47
N VAL A 63 -16.85 -1.22 10.75
CA VAL A 63 -16.43 -0.22 11.73
C VAL A 63 -15.12 0.36 11.17
N SER A 64 -15.12 1.64 10.85
CA SER A 64 -13.88 2.26 10.38
C SER A 64 -12.86 2.20 11.50
N THR A 65 -11.63 1.89 11.11
CA THR A 65 -10.48 1.88 12.02
C THR A 65 -9.42 2.82 11.45
N PRO A 66 -8.56 3.44 12.28
CA PRO A 66 -7.45 4.24 11.75
C PRO A 66 -6.57 3.49 10.73
N PHE A 67 -6.46 2.17 10.88
CA PHE A 67 -5.69 1.29 9.99
C PHE A 67 -6.32 1.06 8.60
N ASP A 68 -7.57 1.47 8.37
CA ASP A 68 -8.17 1.42 7.04
C ASP A 68 -7.74 2.60 6.14
N GLN A 69 -7.05 3.59 6.72
CA GLN A 69 -6.52 4.79 6.08
C GLN A 69 -7.57 5.60 5.29
N GLN A 70 -8.88 5.46 5.60
CA GLN A 70 -9.95 5.99 4.75
C GLN A 70 -9.94 7.51 4.57
N ARG A 71 -9.32 8.25 5.50
CA ARG A 71 -9.23 9.71 5.49
C ARG A 71 -8.32 10.21 4.37
N TYR A 72 -7.37 9.38 3.95
CA TYR A 72 -6.38 9.73 2.95
C TYR A 72 -6.84 9.34 1.55
N GLN A 73 -6.37 10.12 0.58
CA GLN A 73 -6.62 9.87 -0.83
C GLN A 73 -5.69 8.78 -1.35
N VAL A 74 -4.40 8.89 -1.02
CA VAL A 74 -3.37 7.92 -1.38
C VAL A 74 -3.02 7.13 -0.12
N ARG A 75 -3.16 5.82 -0.19
CA ARG A 75 -2.97 4.87 0.91
C ARG A 75 -1.87 3.89 0.53
N HIS A 76 -1.16 3.35 1.52
CA HIS A 76 -0.12 2.35 1.28
C HIS A 76 -0.18 1.24 2.33
N GLU A 77 -0.12 -0.01 1.87
CA GLU A 77 -0.10 -1.22 2.69
C GLU A 77 0.65 -2.35 1.98
N TRP A 78 0.86 -3.45 2.70
CA TRP A 78 1.64 -4.59 2.22
C TRP A 78 0.83 -5.88 2.10
N GLY A 79 1.03 -6.57 0.97
CA GLY A 79 0.47 -7.89 0.70
C GLY A 79 -1.05 -7.99 0.78
N SER A 80 -1.55 -9.22 0.69
CA SER A 80 -2.98 -9.54 0.70
C SER A 80 -3.68 -9.09 2.00
N ALA A 81 -3.02 -9.25 3.14
CA ALA A 81 -3.56 -8.86 4.44
C ALA A 81 -3.67 -7.34 4.61
N GLY A 82 -2.68 -6.57 4.14
CA GLY A 82 -2.73 -5.12 4.14
C GLY A 82 -3.78 -4.58 3.19
N PHE A 83 -3.89 -5.14 1.98
CA PHE A 83 -4.98 -4.82 1.05
C PHE A 83 -6.36 -5.04 1.69
N ALA A 84 -6.56 -6.20 2.32
CA ALA A 84 -7.81 -6.49 3.01
C ALA A 84 -8.10 -5.52 4.17
N ARG A 85 -7.08 -4.90 4.77
CA ARG A 85 -7.21 -3.92 5.85
C ARG A 85 -7.66 -2.55 5.35
N LEU A 86 -7.18 -2.09 4.20
CA LEU A 86 -7.53 -0.78 3.67
C LEU A 86 -9.04 -0.63 3.40
N ALA A 87 -9.52 0.60 3.49
CA ALA A 87 -10.84 0.95 2.99
C ALA A 87 -10.89 0.76 1.46
N PRO A 88 -12.06 0.45 0.88
CA PRO A 88 -12.21 0.36 -0.57
C PRO A 88 -11.67 1.61 -1.28
N ALA A 89 -11.03 1.39 -2.42
CA ALA A 89 -10.46 2.44 -3.26
C ALA A 89 -10.98 2.34 -4.69
N ASP A 90 -11.00 3.47 -5.39
CA ASP A 90 -11.41 3.53 -6.78
C ASP A 90 -10.33 2.97 -7.72
N VAL A 91 -9.06 3.20 -7.37
CA VAL A 91 -7.90 2.63 -8.02
C VAL A 91 -7.06 1.86 -7.01
N VAL A 92 -6.58 0.68 -7.40
CA VAL A 92 -5.56 -0.09 -6.70
C VAL A 92 -4.35 -0.22 -7.59
N VAL A 93 -3.18 0.17 -7.10
CA VAL A 93 -1.89 -0.07 -7.77
C VAL A 93 -1.19 -1.21 -7.02
N VAL A 94 -0.92 -2.31 -7.70
CA VAL A 94 -0.15 -3.43 -7.16
C VAL A 94 1.30 -3.28 -7.61
N VAL A 95 2.23 -3.30 -6.66
CA VAL A 95 3.66 -3.06 -6.89
C VAL A 95 4.46 -4.32 -6.58
N SER A 96 5.02 -4.92 -7.64
CA SER A 96 5.97 -6.04 -7.59
C SER A 96 7.10 -5.74 -8.56
N VAL A 97 8.21 -5.18 -8.06
CA VAL A 97 9.27 -4.60 -8.90
C VAL A 97 10.14 -5.67 -9.56
N LEU A 98 10.53 -6.70 -8.81
CA LEU A 98 11.34 -7.80 -9.34
C LEU A 98 10.49 -8.97 -9.90
N GLY A 99 9.17 -8.94 -9.73
CA GLY A 99 8.26 -9.95 -10.29
C GLY A 99 8.39 -11.34 -9.68
N GLU A 100 9.04 -11.47 -8.52
CA GLU A 100 9.32 -12.75 -7.87
C GLU A 100 8.16 -13.24 -6.97
N HIS A 101 7.18 -12.37 -6.72
CA HIS A 101 6.03 -12.65 -5.86
C HIS A 101 4.74 -12.35 -6.59
N ASP A 102 3.76 -13.23 -6.39
CA ASP A 102 2.52 -13.24 -7.15
C ASP A 102 1.63 -12.04 -6.79
N ALA A 103 1.44 -11.15 -7.76
CA ALA A 103 0.57 -9.99 -7.66
C ALA A 103 -0.90 -10.33 -7.94
N ALA A 104 -1.19 -11.47 -8.57
CA ALA A 104 -2.52 -11.82 -9.05
C ALA A 104 -3.57 -11.91 -7.91
N PRO A 105 -3.29 -12.50 -6.73
CA PRO A 105 -4.28 -12.57 -5.66
C PRO A 105 -4.81 -11.20 -5.22
N ILE A 106 -3.92 -10.21 -5.11
CA ILE A 106 -4.28 -8.83 -4.74
C ILE A 106 -5.02 -8.16 -5.90
N ALA A 107 -4.51 -8.31 -7.11
CA ALA A 107 -5.06 -7.70 -8.31
C ALA A 107 -6.48 -8.22 -8.63
N ASP A 108 -6.69 -9.53 -8.55
CA ASP A 108 -7.99 -10.18 -8.73
C ASP A 108 -8.99 -9.78 -7.65
N ALA A 109 -8.56 -9.74 -6.39
CA ALA A 109 -9.41 -9.31 -5.28
C ALA A 109 -9.83 -7.83 -5.42
N ALA A 110 -8.93 -6.96 -5.88
CA ALA A 110 -9.22 -5.56 -6.17
C ALA A 110 -10.20 -5.40 -7.36
N LEU A 111 -10.02 -6.17 -8.43
CA LEU A 111 -10.96 -6.20 -9.55
C LEU A 111 -12.36 -6.66 -9.10
N ALA A 112 -12.43 -7.75 -8.31
CA ALA A 112 -13.68 -8.26 -7.76
C ALA A 112 -14.35 -7.27 -6.78
N ALA A 113 -13.58 -6.37 -6.18
CA ALA A 113 -14.10 -5.26 -5.37
C ALA A 113 -14.62 -4.08 -6.23
N GLY A 114 -14.35 -4.07 -7.53
CA GLY A 114 -14.78 -3.05 -8.48
C GLY A 114 -13.80 -1.88 -8.66
N SER A 115 -12.54 -2.06 -8.25
CA SER A 115 -11.49 -1.06 -8.45
C SER A 115 -10.88 -1.16 -9.86
N ILE A 116 -10.37 -0.05 -10.38
CA ILE A 116 -9.41 -0.10 -11.49
C ILE A 116 -8.09 -0.62 -10.93
N VAL A 117 -7.49 -1.61 -11.58
CA VAL A 117 -6.24 -2.23 -11.12
C VAL A 117 -5.11 -1.94 -12.10
N LEU A 118 -4.01 -1.40 -11.56
CA LEU A 118 -2.78 -1.09 -12.28
C LEU A 118 -1.62 -1.86 -11.67
N LEU A 119 -0.72 -2.36 -12.51
CA LEU A 119 0.58 -2.88 -12.12
C LEU A 119 1.59 -1.74 -12.24
N GLY A 120 2.13 -1.30 -11.11
CA GLY A 120 2.99 -0.13 -11.03
C GLY A 120 4.35 -0.44 -10.42
N GLY A 121 5.32 0.43 -10.70
CA GLY A 121 6.62 0.39 -10.08
C GLY A 121 7.56 1.43 -10.67
N LEU A 122 8.86 1.21 -10.51
CA LEU A 122 9.91 2.11 -10.98
C LEU A 122 9.80 2.42 -12.49
N ARG A 123 9.51 1.38 -13.28
CA ARG A 123 9.53 1.46 -14.75
C ARG A 123 8.41 2.29 -15.37
N ASN A 124 7.32 2.54 -14.66
CA ASN A 124 6.12 3.18 -15.24
C ASN A 124 5.41 4.11 -14.24
N ALA A 125 6.12 4.63 -13.24
CA ALA A 125 5.54 5.44 -12.17
C ALA A 125 4.77 6.66 -12.72
N THR A 126 5.33 7.37 -13.69
CA THR A 126 4.73 8.54 -14.33
C THR A 126 3.51 8.17 -15.18
N ALA A 127 3.55 7.03 -15.87
CA ALA A 127 2.43 6.51 -16.65
C ALA A 127 1.24 6.13 -15.75
N VAL A 128 1.52 5.42 -14.64
CA VAL A 128 0.53 5.07 -13.62
C VAL A 128 -0.10 6.33 -13.01
N ALA A 129 0.71 7.30 -12.59
CA ALA A 129 0.22 8.55 -12.02
C ALA A 129 -0.64 9.34 -13.01
N SER A 130 -0.27 9.35 -14.29
CA SER A 130 -1.08 9.99 -15.34
C SER A 130 -2.41 9.30 -15.56
N ALA A 131 -2.44 7.97 -15.63
CA ALA A 131 -3.70 7.23 -15.75
C ALA A 131 -4.64 7.44 -14.57
N ILE A 132 -4.10 7.62 -13.36
CA ILE A 132 -4.88 7.94 -12.15
C ILE A 132 -5.42 9.38 -12.21
N ALA A 133 -4.60 10.34 -12.64
CA ALA A 133 -5.05 11.72 -12.82
C ALA A 133 -6.15 11.83 -13.88
N ASP A 134 -6.04 11.09 -14.98
CA ASP A 134 -7.06 11.03 -16.03
C ASP A 134 -8.36 10.42 -15.50
N GLU A 135 -8.29 9.35 -14.70
CA GLU A 135 -9.46 8.77 -14.05
C GLU A 135 -10.12 9.76 -13.08
N GLN A 136 -9.33 10.51 -12.32
CA GLN A 136 -9.85 11.56 -11.45
C GLN A 136 -10.58 12.64 -12.23
N ALA A 137 -9.99 13.13 -13.33
CA ALA A 137 -10.62 14.11 -14.22
C ALA A 137 -11.92 13.56 -14.82
N ARG A 138 -11.90 12.32 -15.34
CA ARG A 138 -13.06 11.64 -15.92
C ARG A 138 -14.22 11.52 -14.94
N ARG A 139 -13.93 11.29 -13.66
CA ARG A 139 -14.94 11.16 -12.61
C ARG A 139 -15.49 12.50 -12.09
N GLY A 140 -14.76 13.59 -12.29
CA GLY A 140 -15.10 14.89 -11.71
C GLY A 140 -15.16 14.88 -10.17
N ALA A 141 -14.49 13.91 -9.54
CA ALA A 141 -14.52 13.71 -8.09
C ALA A 141 -13.18 13.13 -7.62
N ARG A 142 -12.85 13.41 -6.36
CA ARG A 142 -11.64 12.91 -5.71
C ARG A 142 -11.53 11.40 -5.84
N THR A 143 -10.41 10.92 -6.39
CA THR A 143 -10.18 9.49 -6.63
C THR A 143 -9.32 8.90 -5.53
N SER A 144 -9.87 7.92 -4.82
CA SER A 144 -9.15 7.17 -3.79
C SER A 144 -8.24 6.12 -4.44
N VAL A 145 -6.99 6.07 -3.98
CA VAL A 145 -5.91 5.25 -4.52
C VAL A 145 -5.29 4.43 -3.39
N SER A 146 -5.28 3.12 -3.53
CA SER A 146 -4.52 2.22 -2.65
C SER A 146 -3.32 1.67 -3.39
N ILE A 147 -2.12 1.95 -2.90
CA ILE A 147 -0.87 1.36 -3.37
C ILE A 147 -0.56 0.14 -2.50
N ILE A 148 -0.42 -1.03 -3.10
CA ILE A 148 -0.13 -2.27 -2.38
C ILE A 148 1.22 -2.80 -2.84
N SER A 149 2.22 -2.73 -1.96
CA SER A 149 3.50 -3.42 -2.18
C SER A 149 3.28 -4.91 -1.92
N VAL A 150 3.60 -5.76 -2.89
CA VAL A 150 3.35 -7.21 -2.76
C VAL A 150 4.21 -7.78 -1.63
N GLY A 151 5.50 -7.43 -1.59
CA GLY A 151 6.43 -8.03 -0.65
C GLY A 151 6.61 -9.51 -0.91
N GLU A 152 7.17 -10.22 0.06
CA GLU A 152 7.32 -11.67 0.01
C GLU A 152 6.39 -12.31 1.03
N GLU A 153 5.42 -13.13 0.60
CA GLU A 153 4.58 -13.88 1.52
C GLU A 153 5.40 -14.99 2.19
N THR A 154 5.46 -14.97 3.52
CA THR A 154 6.15 -15.98 4.34
C THR A 154 5.18 -16.58 5.35
N PRO A 155 5.52 -17.73 6.00
CA PRO A 155 4.72 -18.28 7.10
C PRO A 155 4.51 -17.32 8.29
N HIS A 156 5.33 -16.27 8.41
CA HIS A 156 5.27 -15.27 9.48
C HIS A 156 4.62 -13.95 9.03
N GLY A 157 4.04 -13.91 7.83
CA GLY A 157 3.46 -12.73 7.23
C GLY A 157 4.31 -12.18 6.08
N VAL A 158 3.96 -10.98 5.60
CA VAL A 158 4.66 -10.33 4.50
C VAL A 158 6.04 -9.83 4.95
N ARG A 159 7.10 -10.31 4.30
CA ARG A 159 8.45 -9.78 4.48
C ARG A 159 8.62 -8.54 3.61
N PHE A 160 9.19 -7.51 4.22
CA PHE A 160 9.48 -6.23 3.58
C PHE A 160 10.45 -6.41 2.40
N ALA A 161 9.97 -6.13 1.19
CA ALA A 161 10.75 -6.10 -0.05
C ALA A 161 11.15 -4.66 -0.37
N VAL A 162 12.44 -4.34 -0.26
CA VAL A 162 12.94 -2.97 -0.43
C VAL A 162 12.71 -2.45 -1.85
N GLU A 163 12.76 -3.35 -2.82
CA GLU A 163 12.43 -3.13 -4.22
C GLU A 163 11.00 -2.63 -4.41
N ASP A 164 10.01 -3.25 -3.74
CA ASP A 164 8.60 -2.86 -3.82
C ASP A 164 8.32 -1.58 -3.05
N GLN A 165 9.08 -1.31 -1.98
CA GLN A 165 9.04 -0.02 -1.28
C GLN A 165 9.47 1.11 -2.22
N PHE A 166 10.56 0.93 -2.96
CA PHE A 166 11.01 1.93 -3.93
C PHE A 166 10.05 2.07 -5.12
N GLY A 167 9.49 0.98 -5.62
CA GLY A 167 8.45 1.02 -6.64
C GLY A 167 7.22 1.79 -6.19
N ALA A 168 6.74 1.54 -4.97
CA ALA A 168 5.60 2.26 -4.40
C ALA A 168 5.93 3.73 -4.19
N GLY A 169 7.10 4.03 -3.63
CA GLY A 169 7.58 5.40 -3.44
C GLY A 169 7.66 6.20 -4.74
N ALA A 170 8.13 5.59 -5.83
CA ALA A 170 8.16 6.23 -7.15
C ALA A 170 6.77 6.57 -7.67
N VAL A 171 5.81 5.65 -7.58
CA VAL A 171 4.42 5.89 -7.97
C VAL A 171 3.78 7.00 -7.13
N ILE A 172 4.01 7.00 -5.82
CA ILE A 172 3.44 8.00 -4.90
C ILE A 172 4.07 9.38 -5.15
N ASP A 173 5.38 9.44 -5.39
CA ASP A 173 6.06 10.68 -5.78
C ASP A 173 5.49 11.25 -7.09
N ALA A 174 5.31 10.40 -8.10
CA ALA A 174 4.70 10.78 -9.37
C ALA A 174 3.26 11.27 -9.20
N LEU A 175 2.46 10.67 -8.31
CA LEU A 175 1.12 11.17 -7.95
C LEU A 175 1.17 12.56 -7.32
N GLY A 176 2.12 12.80 -6.41
CA GLY A 176 2.35 14.12 -5.82
C GLY A 176 2.65 15.19 -6.87
N ASN A 177 3.48 14.87 -7.87
CA ASN A 177 3.77 15.76 -9.01
C ASN A 177 2.54 16.08 -9.89
N ARG A 178 1.46 15.30 -9.77
CA ARG A 178 0.16 15.55 -10.44
C ARG A 178 -0.87 16.22 -9.53
N GLY A 179 -0.47 16.66 -8.33
CA GLY A 179 -1.35 17.29 -7.34
C GLY A 179 -2.23 16.31 -6.57
N ILE A 180 -1.89 15.01 -6.57
CA ILE A 180 -2.57 13.97 -5.79
C ILE A 180 -1.68 13.64 -4.58
N ASP A 181 -1.65 14.54 -3.60
CA ASP A 181 -0.63 14.59 -2.53
C ASP A 181 -1.18 14.39 -1.11
N HIS A 182 -2.49 14.15 -0.96
CA HIS A 182 -3.08 13.84 0.34
C HIS A 182 -2.87 12.36 0.71
N THR A 183 -1.63 12.07 1.08
CA THR A 183 -1.11 10.75 1.40
C THR A 183 -1.34 10.37 2.86
N SER A 184 -1.49 9.08 3.14
CA SER A 184 -1.32 8.54 4.49
C SER A 184 0.15 8.66 4.96
N PRO A 185 0.43 8.56 6.27
CA PRO A 185 1.80 8.53 6.78
C PRO A 185 2.65 7.41 6.16
N GLU A 186 2.04 6.24 5.92
CA GLU A 186 2.69 5.10 5.28
C GLU A 186 3.09 5.43 3.83
N ALA A 187 2.16 6.03 3.07
CA ALA A 187 2.43 6.46 1.70
C ALA A 187 3.49 7.56 1.64
N ALA A 188 3.47 8.51 2.59
CA ALA A 188 4.50 9.55 2.69
C ALA A 188 5.88 8.95 2.98
N ALA A 189 5.98 8.00 3.92
CA ALA A 189 7.23 7.31 4.22
C ALA A 189 7.79 6.55 2.99
N ALA A 190 6.91 5.93 2.20
CA ALA A 190 7.30 5.30 0.94
C ALA A 190 7.85 6.32 -0.07
N ALA A 191 7.13 7.42 -0.30
CA ALA A 191 7.57 8.48 -1.21
C ALA A 191 8.94 9.06 -0.80
N GLU A 192 9.13 9.38 0.48
CA GLU A 192 10.40 9.95 0.98
C GLU A 192 11.57 8.96 0.88
N SER A 193 11.31 7.67 1.07
CA SER A 193 12.34 6.65 0.86
C SER A 193 12.84 6.64 -0.59
N TYR A 194 11.95 6.83 -1.56
CA TYR A 194 12.30 6.92 -2.98
C TYR A 194 12.95 8.27 -3.32
N ARG A 195 12.43 9.41 -2.83
CA ARG A 195 13.02 10.73 -3.10
C ARG A 195 14.49 10.80 -2.67
N GLY A 196 14.80 10.31 -1.47
CA GLY A 196 16.16 10.29 -0.95
C GLY A 196 17.09 9.28 -1.64
N LEU A 197 16.56 8.14 -2.07
CA LEU A 197 17.37 7.00 -2.55
C LEU A 197 17.22 6.69 -4.05
N GLY A 198 16.38 7.42 -4.78
CA GLY A 198 16.03 7.13 -6.17
C GLY A 198 17.22 7.13 -7.11
N ARG A 199 18.22 7.99 -6.85
CA ARG A 199 19.49 8.01 -7.60
C ARG A 199 20.35 6.75 -7.39
N ALA A 200 20.13 6.02 -6.30
CA ALA A 200 20.86 4.82 -5.92
C ALA A 200 20.07 3.53 -6.16
N VAL A 201 18.80 3.60 -6.57
CA VAL A 201 17.89 2.44 -6.73
C VAL A 201 18.52 1.29 -7.52
N ARG A 202 19.23 1.57 -8.62
CA ARG A 202 19.94 0.53 -9.40
C ARG A 202 20.92 -0.28 -8.55
N HIS A 203 21.73 0.40 -7.72
CA HIS A 203 22.65 -0.27 -6.82
C HIS A 203 21.92 -1.00 -5.71
N LEU A 204 20.93 -0.34 -5.09
CA LEU A 204 20.18 -0.89 -3.96
C LEU A 204 19.39 -2.14 -4.34
N LEU A 205 18.79 -2.19 -5.53
CA LEU A 205 18.11 -3.39 -6.04
C LEU A 205 19.10 -4.54 -6.24
N THR A 206 20.29 -4.28 -6.78
CA THR A 206 21.31 -5.33 -6.90
C THR A 206 21.91 -5.77 -5.57
N ALA A 207 21.89 -4.92 -4.54
CA ALA A 207 22.44 -5.20 -3.22
C ALA A 207 21.40 -5.81 -2.25
N GLY A 208 20.11 -5.65 -2.52
CA GLY A 208 19.03 -6.22 -1.71
C GLY A 208 18.97 -7.74 -1.78
N GLY A 209 18.37 -8.39 -0.77
CA GLY A 209 18.34 -9.85 -0.64
C GLY A 209 17.76 -10.56 -1.88
N THR A 210 16.59 -10.12 -2.35
CA THR A 210 15.96 -10.65 -3.57
C THR A 210 16.85 -10.45 -4.80
N GLY A 211 17.44 -9.27 -4.96
CA GLY A 211 18.33 -8.98 -6.09
C GLY A 211 19.65 -9.75 -6.05
N GLN A 212 20.25 -9.95 -4.88
CA GLN A 212 21.44 -10.78 -4.70
C GLN A 212 21.16 -12.24 -5.08
N ARG A 213 20.02 -12.78 -4.64
CA ARG A 213 19.55 -14.11 -5.05
C ARG A 213 19.44 -14.19 -6.58
N LEU A 214 18.74 -13.25 -7.22
CA LEU A 214 18.60 -13.21 -8.68
C LEU A 214 19.94 -13.07 -9.42
N VAL A 215 20.87 -12.28 -8.89
CA VAL A 215 22.21 -12.13 -9.45
C VAL A 215 22.96 -13.46 -9.38
N ALA A 216 22.86 -14.20 -8.26
CA ALA A 216 23.46 -15.52 -8.12
C ALA A 216 22.84 -16.55 -9.10
N GLU A 217 21.57 -16.38 -9.45
CA GLU A 217 20.86 -17.16 -10.49
C GLU A 217 21.20 -16.72 -11.93
N GLY A 218 22.13 -15.77 -12.13
CA GLY A 218 22.51 -15.25 -13.45
C GLY A 218 21.53 -14.21 -14.03
N ARG A 219 20.51 -13.80 -13.27
CA ARG A 219 19.45 -12.87 -13.68
C ARG A 219 19.76 -11.39 -13.36
N ARG A 220 21.05 -11.03 -13.32
CA ARG A 220 21.48 -9.64 -13.05
C ARG A 220 20.86 -8.64 -14.03
N ALA A 221 20.75 -9.00 -15.31
CA ALA A 221 20.16 -8.14 -16.33
C ALA A 221 18.69 -7.80 -16.03
N ASP A 222 17.93 -8.76 -15.48
CA ASP A 222 16.52 -8.54 -15.10
C ASP A 222 16.40 -7.57 -13.93
N VAL A 223 17.27 -7.70 -12.91
CA VAL A 223 17.34 -6.77 -11.77
C VAL A 223 17.65 -5.35 -12.24
N LEU A 224 18.60 -5.21 -13.18
CA LEU A 224 18.95 -3.90 -13.74
C LEU A 224 17.82 -3.30 -14.57
N ARG A 225 17.13 -4.12 -15.36
CA ARG A 225 15.94 -3.71 -16.13
C ARG A 225 14.83 -3.25 -15.20
N ALA A 226 14.56 -3.98 -14.12
CA ALA A 226 13.55 -3.60 -13.12
C ALA A 226 13.85 -2.25 -12.44
N ALA A 227 15.13 -1.88 -12.35
CA ALA A 227 15.58 -0.61 -11.75
C ALA A 227 15.50 0.60 -12.69
N GLU A 228 15.18 0.41 -13.97
CA GLU A 228 15.00 1.53 -14.91
C GLU A 228 13.81 2.38 -14.50
N LEU A 229 14.00 3.70 -14.44
CA LEU A 229 12.97 4.65 -14.05
C LEU A 229 12.20 5.10 -15.29
N ASP A 230 10.87 5.02 -15.24
CA ASP A 230 9.97 5.49 -16.30
C ASP A 230 10.37 5.05 -17.73
N ALA A 231 10.91 3.83 -17.86
CA ALA A 231 11.26 3.23 -19.14
C ALA A 231 10.06 2.68 -19.93
N SER A 232 8.84 2.81 -19.40
CA SER A 232 7.59 2.37 -20.00
C SER A 232 6.50 3.43 -19.82
N ASP A 233 5.79 3.74 -20.90
CA ASP A 233 4.62 4.63 -20.93
C ASP A 233 3.29 3.86 -20.73
N ASP A 234 3.32 2.53 -20.69
CA ASP A 234 2.16 1.71 -20.34
C ASP A 234 1.81 1.85 -18.84
N PRO A 235 0.58 2.28 -18.49
CA PRO A 235 0.11 2.35 -17.11
C PRO A 235 -0.10 0.97 -16.45
N GLY A 236 0.11 -0.13 -17.18
CA GLY A 236 0.09 -1.49 -16.63
C GLY A 236 -1.30 -1.95 -16.21
N ARG A 237 -2.34 -1.64 -17.01
CA ARG A 237 -3.72 -2.05 -16.67
C ARG A 237 -3.81 -3.57 -16.53
N TYR A 238 -4.13 -4.04 -15.33
CA TYR A 238 -4.26 -5.46 -15.07
C TYR A 238 -5.51 -6.02 -15.73
N ARG A 239 -5.33 -7.11 -16.48
CA ARG A 239 -6.42 -7.92 -17.06
C ARG A 239 -6.19 -9.35 -16.61
N PRO A 240 -7.15 -9.99 -15.92
CA PRO A 240 -6.99 -11.37 -15.52
C PRO A 240 -6.86 -12.21 -16.79
N SER A 241 -5.88 -13.11 -16.81
CA SER A 241 -5.82 -14.13 -17.85
C SER A 241 -7.12 -14.92 -17.79
N ILE A 242 -7.82 -15.04 -18.93
CA ILE A 242 -8.97 -15.94 -19.05
C ILE A 242 -8.42 -17.37 -18.98
N SER A 243 -8.19 -17.88 -17.77
CA SER A 243 -8.01 -19.33 -17.59
C SER A 243 -9.38 -19.97 -17.79
N ALA A 244 -9.44 -20.91 -18.73
CA ALA A 244 -10.65 -21.49 -19.28
C ALA A 244 -11.69 -21.80 -18.20
N ALA A 245 -12.85 -21.14 -18.30
CA ALA A 245 -14.05 -21.58 -17.61
C ALA A 245 -14.23 -23.07 -17.90
N SER A 246 -14.31 -23.85 -16.83
CA SER A 246 -14.60 -25.28 -16.83
C SER A 246 -15.64 -25.62 -17.89
N SER A 247 -15.27 -26.46 -18.87
CA SER A 247 -16.22 -27.08 -19.77
C SER A 247 -17.35 -27.70 -18.95
N PRO A 248 -18.63 -27.43 -19.27
CA PRO A 248 -19.71 -28.16 -18.64
C PRO A 248 -19.57 -29.63 -19.04
N GLN A 249 -19.35 -30.51 -18.05
CA GLN A 249 -19.46 -31.95 -18.25
C GLN A 249 -20.87 -32.23 -18.77
N ALA A 250 -20.96 -32.72 -20.00
CA ALA A 250 -22.18 -33.24 -20.57
C ALA A 250 -22.68 -34.40 -19.68
N VAL A 251 -23.85 -34.22 -19.10
CA VAL A 251 -24.60 -35.28 -18.43
C VAL A 251 -25.04 -36.27 -19.50
N SER A 252 -24.36 -37.42 -19.56
CA SER A 252 -24.88 -38.61 -20.24
C SER A 252 -25.98 -39.20 -19.36
N GLN A 253 -27.25 -39.02 -19.75
CA GLN A 253 -28.33 -39.84 -19.24
C GLN A 253 -28.25 -41.21 -19.93
N GLY A 254 -28.12 -42.25 -19.10
CA GLY A 254 -28.56 -43.61 -19.41
C GLY A 254 -29.90 -43.87 -18.75
#